data_AF-A0A2E2C063-F1
#
_entry.id   AF-A0A2E2C063-F1
#
_cell.length_a   1.000
_cell.length_b   1.000
_cell.length_c   1.000
_cell.angle_alpha   90.00
_cell.angle_beta   90.00
_cell.angle_gamma   90.00
#
_symmetry.space_group_name_H-M   'P 1'
#
loop_
_entity.id
_entity.type
_entity.pdbx_description
1 polymer ?
#
loop_
_entity_poly.entity_id
_entity_poly.type
_entity_poly.pdbx_seq_one_letter_code
_entity_poly.pdbx_strand_id
1 'polypeptide(L)'
;MNVIREALSQWNWYLDGWIIVAGILCSVATALLGNFLVLRKMSMLGDAITHAILPGLAAAFFISDSRSSLPMFVGAVIAGILTALFTEWIRSFGKVDEGAAMGVVFTSLFALGLVMIVQAADHVDLDPGCVLYGAIELTPLDTVLIAGWEIPRVVAVLSIVLLINLLFVICFFKELKLSSFDPALATTTGFNATLIHYTLMTLVAITAVASFETVGNILVVAMFVVPPAAAYMLTDRLGRMIVISVILAVIAAITGHISAITVPHWFGYGSTSTAGMMAVAAGLLFVLAALSGPRHGILVIFVRRQFLAWKILAEDIIALMYRIEERDPDLKPDAGYLREILFSRAWPTRLTLYYLTHQNQIAGSDGQFELTEAGRDRERQLVRSHRLWEHYLVEHAGMSTETIHRQAERLEHFTDRQLREKLNEDTNETDQDPHGSPIPPEELTN
;
A
#
# COMPACT_ATOMS: atom_id res chain seq x y z
N MET A 1 -11.08 -13.73 -27.88
CA MET A 1 -10.91 -15.19 -27.62
C MET A 1 -10.02 -15.86 -28.66
N ASN A 2 -10.15 -15.57 -29.96
CA ASN A 2 -9.26 -16.12 -31.01
C ASN A 2 -7.81 -15.61 -30.90
N VAL A 3 -7.60 -14.33 -30.58
CA VAL A 3 -6.25 -13.75 -30.42
C VAL A 3 -5.44 -14.38 -29.28
N ILE A 4 -6.09 -14.70 -28.15
CA ILE A 4 -5.43 -15.37 -27.02
C ILE A 4 -5.04 -16.81 -27.41
N ARG A 5 -5.87 -17.50 -28.21
CA ARG A 5 -5.55 -18.84 -28.71
C ARG A 5 -4.41 -18.82 -29.73
N GLU A 6 -4.34 -17.82 -30.61
CA GLU A 6 -3.22 -17.65 -31.54
C GLU A 6 -1.91 -17.31 -30.83
N ALA A 7 -1.94 -16.38 -29.86
CA ALA A 7 -0.78 -16.03 -29.06
C ALA A 7 -0.26 -17.24 -28.24
N LEU A 8 -1.16 -18.02 -27.62
CA LEU A 8 -0.80 -19.26 -26.91
C LEU A 8 -0.38 -20.39 -27.87
N SER A 9 -0.74 -20.32 -29.15
CA SER A 9 -0.31 -21.33 -30.15
C SER A 9 1.13 -21.15 -30.62
N GLN A 10 1.69 -19.95 -30.47
CA GLN A 10 3.11 -19.65 -30.72
C GLN A 10 3.99 -19.84 -29.48
N TRP A 11 3.41 -20.28 -28.35
CA TRP A 11 4.11 -20.47 -27.10
C TRP A 11 5.21 -21.53 -27.24
N ASN A 12 6.45 -21.10 -27.06
CA ASN A 12 7.58 -22.00 -27.04
C ASN A 12 8.07 -22.13 -25.59
N TRP A 13 7.77 -23.27 -24.97
CA TRP A 13 8.16 -23.52 -23.57
C TRP A 13 9.66 -23.36 -23.33
N TYR A 14 10.49 -23.58 -24.34
CA TYR A 14 11.93 -23.35 -24.25
C TYR A 14 12.25 -21.85 -24.16
N LEU A 15 11.66 -21.01 -25.02
CA LEU A 15 11.96 -19.57 -25.03
C LEU A 15 11.21 -18.83 -23.92
N ASP A 16 9.88 -18.90 -23.95
CA ASP A 16 9.00 -18.17 -23.02
C ASP A 16 9.17 -18.66 -21.58
N GLY A 17 9.41 -19.96 -21.40
CA GLY A 17 9.64 -20.55 -20.08
C GLY A 17 10.91 -19.98 -19.41
N TRP A 18 12.02 -19.87 -20.14
CA TRP A 18 13.25 -19.29 -19.60
C TRP A 18 13.13 -17.80 -19.32
N ILE A 19 12.40 -17.06 -20.17
CA ILE A 19 12.13 -15.62 -19.95
C ILE A 19 11.34 -15.42 -18.65
N ILE A 20 10.28 -16.21 -18.43
CA ILE A 20 9.48 -16.15 -17.20
C ILE A 20 10.34 -16.52 -15.98
N VAL A 21 11.16 -17.57 -16.06
CA VAL A 21 12.02 -17.98 -14.95
C VAL A 21 13.02 -16.87 -14.62
N ALA A 22 13.69 -16.28 -15.62
CA ALA A 22 14.61 -15.17 -15.41
C ALA A 22 13.90 -13.95 -14.78
N GLY A 23 12.70 -13.61 -15.28
CA GLY A 23 11.87 -12.54 -14.72
C GLY A 23 11.43 -12.81 -13.28
N ILE A 24 11.01 -14.04 -12.96
CA ILE A 24 10.65 -14.43 -11.59
C ILE A 24 11.87 -14.31 -10.67
N LEU A 25 13.03 -14.87 -11.06
CA LEU A 25 14.23 -14.81 -10.23
C LEU A 25 14.65 -13.37 -9.96
N CYS A 26 14.63 -12.52 -10.99
CA CYS A 26 14.90 -11.08 -10.86
C CYS A 26 13.91 -10.39 -9.92
N SER A 27 12.60 -10.56 -10.16
CA SER A 27 11.54 -9.91 -9.40
C SER A 27 11.54 -10.35 -7.94
N VAL A 28 11.82 -11.63 -7.65
CA VAL A 28 11.92 -12.12 -6.27
C VAL A 28 13.19 -11.62 -5.58
N ALA A 29 14.35 -11.67 -6.26
CA ALA A 29 15.62 -11.22 -5.69
C ALA A 29 15.59 -9.74 -5.30
N THR A 30 14.99 -8.91 -6.15
CA THR A 30 14.81 -7.47 -5.92
C THR A 30 13.74 -7.18 -4.88
N ALA A 31 12.57 -7.83 -4.94
CA ALA A 31 11.49 -7.62 -3.96
C ALA A 31 11.91 -7.97 -2.53
N LEU A 32 12.69 -9.04 -2.32
CA LEU A 32 13.18 -9.42 -0.98
C LEU A 32 13.89 -8.27 -0.26
N LEU A 33 14.87 -7.65 -0.91
CA LEU A 33 15.61 -6.51 -0.36
C LEU A 33 14.76 -5.22 -0.41
N GLY A 34 13.92 -5.08 -1.44
CA GLY A 34 13.03 -3.94 -1.65
C GLY A 34 12.07 -3.68 -0.48
N ASN A 35 11.63 -4.71 0.23
CA ASN A 35 10.85 -4.55 1.47
C ASN A 35 11.55 -3.66 2.51
N PHE A 36 12.86 -3.85 2.68
CA PHE A 36 13.64 -3.06 3.64
C PHE A 36 13.93 -1.66 3.10
N LEU A 37 14.10 -1.50 1.77
CA LEU A 37 14.24 -0.18 1.15
C LEU A 37 12.98 0.67 1.34
N VAL A 38 11.79 0.10 1.10
CA VAL A 38 10.51 0.80 1.30
C VAL A 38 10.33 1.20 2.77
N LEU A 39 10.58 0.29 3.71
CA LEU A 39 10.44 0.59 5.15
C LEU A 39 11.43 1.67 5.63
N ARG A 40 12.62 1.71 5.04
CA ARG A 40 13.66 2.72 5.35
C ARG A 40 13.48 4.03 4.58
N LYS A 41 12.44 4.18 3.75
CA LYS A 41 12.22 5.34 2.86
C LYS A 41 13.33 5.56 1.83
N MET A 42 14.03 4.49 1.46
CA MET A 42 15.12 4.48 0.48
C MET A 42 14.66 3.86 -0.86
N SER A 43 13.38 3.97 -1.19
CA SER A 43 12.82 3.32 -2.40
C SER A 43 13.46 3.84 -3.70
N MET A 44 13.93 5.09 -3.73
CA MET A 44 14.60 5.68 -4.89
C MET A 44 16.07 5.25 -5.03
N LEU A 45 16.63 4.51 -4.06
CA LEU A 45 18.03 4.10 -4.12
C LEU A 45 18.30 3.11 -5.25
N GLY A 46 17.35 2.21 -5.52
CA GLY A 46 17.47 1.27 -6.64
C GLY A 46 17.66 1.98 -7.97
N ASP A 47 16.95 3.09 -8.19
CA ASP A 47 17.05 3.95 -9.38
C ASP A 47 18.37 4.73 -9.43
N ALA A 48 18.80 5.28 -8.29
CA ALA A 48 20.10 5.96 -8.20
C ALA A 48 21.26 5.02 -8.57
N ILE A 49 21.22 3.77 -8.09
CA ILE A 49 22.23 2.76 -8.38
C ILE A 49 22.29 2.44 -9.87
N THR A 50 21.15 2.22 -10.53
CA THR A 50 21.14 1.82 -11.94
C THR A 50 21.68 2.89 -12.87
N HIS A 51 21.43 4.17 -12.57
CA HIS A 51 22.06 5.29 -13.28
C HIS A 51 23.56 5.40 -13.03
N ALA A 52 24.03 4.95 -11.86
CA ALA A 52 25.44 4.91 -11.52
C ALA A 52 26.19 3.65 -12.00
N ILE A 53 25.52 2.68 -12.61
CA ILE A 53 26.18 1.51 -13.20
C ILE A 53 27.05 1.90 -14.40
N LEU A 54 26.55 2.81 -15.25
CA LEU A 54 27.23 3.26 -16.48
C LEU A 54 28.66 3.79 -16.26
N PRO A 55 28.92 4.76 -15.35
CA PRO A 55 30.29 5.19 -15.06
C PRO A 55 31.17 4.04 -14.54
N GLY A 56 30.61 3.10 -13.78
CA GLY A 56 31.33 1.91 -13.30
C GLY A 56 31.77 1.00 -14.44
N LEU A 57 30.88 0.74 -15.40
CA LEU A 57 31.19 -0.02 -16.62
C LEU A 57 32.27 0.68 -17.46
N ALA A 58 32.11 1.99 -17.68
CA ALA A 58 33.08 2.79 -18.44
C ALA A 58 34.46 2.80 -17.77
N ALA A 59 34.52 2.98 -16.44
CA ALA A 59 35.76 2.94 -15.68
C ALA A 59 36.44 1.56 -15.74
N ALA A 60 35.67 0.47 -15.60
CA ALA A 60 36.22 -0.88 -15.74
C ALA A 60 36.78 -1.15 -17.13
N PHE A 61 36.12 -0.68 -18.18
CA PHE A 61 36.63 -0.80 -19.54
C PHE A 61 37.95 -0.04 -19.71
N PHE A 62 38.04 1.23 -19.28
CA PHE A 62 39.27 2.01 -19.39
C PHE A 62 40.46 1.41 -18.64
N ILE A 63 40.22 0.78 -17.49
CA ILE A 63 41.29 0.20 -16.66
C ILE A 63 41.73 -1.17 -17.19
N SER A 64 40.78 -2.00 -17.64
CA SER A 64 41.06 -3.38 -18.03
C SER A 64 41.36 -3.56 -19.52
N ASP A 65 41.02 -2.58 -20.36
CA ASP A 65 41.04 -2.64 -21.83
C ASP A 65 40.35 -3.91 -22.39
N SER A 66 39.46 -4.50 -21.57
CA SER A 66 38.81 -5.77 -21.81
C SER A 66 37.31 -5.60 -21.74
N ARG A 67 36.60 -6.17 -22.73
CA ARG A 67 35.13 -6.24 -22.75
C ARG A 67 34.60 -7.51 -22.08
N SER A 68 35.41 -8.16 -21.25
CA SER A 68 34.97 -9.35 -20.52
C SER A 68 33.93 -8.95 -19.46
N SER A 69 32.93 -9.81 -19.26
CA SER A 69 31.81 -9.53 -18.35
C SER A 69 32.23 -9.36 -16.90
N LEU A 70 33.32 -10.01 -16.47
CA LEU A 70 33.74 -10.03 -15.06
C LEU A 70 34.35 -8.69 -14.58
N PRO A 71 35.34 -8.07 -15.27
CA PRO A 71 35.79 -6.72 -14.95
C PRO A 71 34.68 -5.67 -15.00
N MET A 72 33.82 -5.75 -16.02
CA MET A 72 32.67 -4.84 -16.18
C MET A 72 31.70 -4.97 -14.99
N PHE A 73 31.33 -6.18 -14.61
CA PHE A 73 30.47 -6.45 -13.45
C PHE A 73 31.07 -5.90 -12.16
N VAL A 74 32.37 -6.11 -11.93
CA VAL A 74 33.07 -5.58 -10.75
C VAL A 74 33.04 -4.05 -10.73
N GLY A 75 33.31 -3.39 -11.87
CA GLY A 75 33.22 -1.93 -11.97
C GLY A 75 31.82 -1.39 -11.69
N ALA A 76 30.79 -2.05 -12.22
CA ALA A 76 29.39 -1.72 -11.98
C ALA A 76 29.02 -1.84 -10.48
N VAL A 77 29.42 -2.94 -9.83
CA VAL A 77 29.18 -3.15 -8.39
C VAL A 77 29.90 -2.10 -7.55
N ILE A 78 31.16 -1.80 -7.86
CA ILE A 78 31.92 -0.75 -7.15
C ILE A 78 31.22 0.60 -7.27
N ALA A 79 30.77 0.98 -8.48
CA ALA A 79 30.05 2.23 -8.69
C ALA A 79 28.70 2.27 -7.95
N GLY A 80 27.96 1.16 -7.92
CA GLY A 80 26.73 1.04 -7.14
C GLY A 80 26.97 1.21 -5.63
N ILE A 81 28.03 0.61 -5.08
CA ILE A 81 28.42 0.78 -3.67
C ILE A 81 28.83 2.22 -3.40
N LEU A 82 29.67 2.83 -4.26
CA LEU A 82 30.08 4.23 -4.14
C LEU A 82 28.87 5.17 -4.16
N THR A 83 27.84 4.86 -4.94
CA THR A 83 26.59 5.64 -4.99
C THR A 83 25.89 5.67 -3.63
N ALA A 84 25.73 4.51 -2.98
CA ALA A 84 25.16 4.44 -1.65
C ALA A 84 26.02 5.18 -0.62
N LEU A 85 27.35 5.02 -0.69
CA LEU A 85 28.29 5.70 0.22
C LEU A 85 28.26 7.22 0.07
N PHE A 86 28.30 7.73 -1.16
CA PHE A 86 28.23 9.17 -1.43
C PHE A 86 26.86 9.74 -1.07
N THR A 87 25.78 8.98 -1.25
CA THR A 87 24.45 9.39 -0.84
C THR A 87 24.40 9.62 0.67
N GLU A 88 24.85 8.64 1.46
CA GLU A 88 24.87 8.75 2.92
C GLU A 88 25.83 9.86 3.38
N TRP A 89 26.98 10.03 2.71
CA TRP A 89 27.93 11.09 3.01
C TRP A 89 27.34 12.49 2.79
N ILE A 90 26.68 12.73 1.65
CA ILE A 90 26.02 14.01 1.35
C ILE A 90 24.85 14.23 2.30
N ARG A 91 24.06 13.19 2.61
CA ARG A 91 22.96 13.27 3.59
C ARG A 91 23.46 13.71 4.96
N SER A 92 24.51 13.06 5.46
CA SER A 92 25.11 13.31 6.77
C SER A 92 25.77 14.68 6.87
N PHE A 93 26.63 15.01 5.89
CA PHE A 93 27.37 16.27 5.88
C PHE A 93 26.49 17.47 5.57
N GLY A 94 25.65 17.36 4.53
CA GLY A 94 24.78 18.43 4.06
C GLY A 94 23.50 18.61 4.87
N LYS A 95 23.15 17.64 5.74
CA LYS A 95 21.87 17.60 6.47
C LYS A 95 20.65 17.78 5.56
N VAL A 96 20.75 17.27 4.34
CA VAL A 96 19.70 17.31 3.32
C VAL A 96 18.89 16.01 3.35
N ASP A 97 17.66 16.06 2.84
CA ASP A 97 16.84 14.86 2.69
C ASP A 97 17.54 13.79 1.84
N GLU A 98 17.34 12.52 2.20
CA GLU A 98 17.96 11.38 1.52
C GLU A 98 17.64 11.35 0.02
N GLY A 99 16.41 11.71 -0.35
CA GLY A 99 16.00 11.86 -1.76
C GLY A 99 16.80 12.92 -2.51
N ALA A 100 17.07 14.06 -1.88
CA ALA A 100 17.87 15.13 -2.48
C ALA A 100 19.33 14.73 -2.62
N ALA A 101 19.89 14.07 -1.60
CA ALA A 101 21.24 13.52 -1.66
C ALA A 101 21.39 12.50 -2.80
N MET A 102 20.46 11.54 -2.91
CA MET A 102 20.43 10.58 -4.02
C MET A 102 20.40 11.30 -5.36
N GLY A 103 19.51 12.31 -5.50
CA GLY A 103 19.39 13.18 -6.67
C GLY A 103 20.71 13.74 -7.17
N VAL A 104 21.48 14.35 -6.27
CA VAL A 104 22.78 14.95 -6.59
C VAL A 104 23.82 13.89 -6.98
N VAL A 105 23.87 12.77 -6.27
CA VAL A 105 24.87 11.72 -6.53
C VAL A 105 24.64 11.06 -7.88
N PHE A 106 23.42 10.57 -8.15
CA PHE A 106 23.18 9.81 -9.38
C PHE A 106 23.32 10.72 -10.62
N THR A 107 22.86 11.97 -10.57
CA THR A 107 22.99 12.90 -11.70
C THR A 107 24.45 13.22 -11.99
N SER A 108 25.27 13.40 -10.96
CA SER A 108 26.71 13.66 -11.09
C SER A 108 27.47 12.45 -11.63
N LEU A 109 27.21 11.26 -11.08
CA LEU A 109 27.83 10.01 -11.53
C LEU A 109 27.40 9.64 -12.96
N PHE A 110 26.13 9.83 -13.29
CA PHE A 110 25.62 9.60 -14.64
C PHE A 110 26.28 10.55 -15.66
N ALA A 111 26.37 11.85 -15.34
CA ALA A 111 27.06 12.82 -16.19
C ALA A 111 28.55 12.46 -16.38
N LEU A 112 29.23 12.05 -15.31
CA LEU A 112 30.61 11.58 -15.35
C LEU A 112 30.75 10.33 -16.25
N GLY A 113 29.83 9.38 -16.10
CA GLY A 113 29.79 8.16 -16.94
C GLY A 113 29.59 8.48 -18.41
N LEU A 114 28.70 9.42 -18.74
CA LEU A 114 28.51 9.88 -20.12
C LEU A 114 29.78 10.52 -20.69
N VAL A 115 30.47 11.38 -19.93
CA VAL A 115 31.74 11.98 -20.38
C VAL A 115 32.78 10.90 -20.65
N MET A 116 32.89 9.91 -19.76
CA MET A 116 33.79 8.76 -19.93
C MET A 116 33.45 7.94 -21.18
N ILE A 117 32.17 7.64 -21.41
CA ILE A 117 31.72 6.88 -22.58
C ILE A 117 31.98 7.66 -23.87
N VAL A 118 31.66 8.96 -23.93
CA VAL A 118 31.91 9.79 -25.12
C VAL A 118 33.40 9.87 -25.44
N GLN A 119 34.26 9.94 -24.42
CA GLN A 119 35.71 9.91 -24.63
C GLN A 119 36.22 8.54 -25.11
N ALA A 120 35.51 7.45 -24.78
CA ALA A 120 35.77 6.10 -25.28
C ALA A 120 35.09 5.77 -26.61
N ALA A 121 34.25 6.67 -27.14
CA ALA A 121 33.27 6.37 -28.20
C ALA A 121 33.90 5.97 -29.55
N ASP A 122 35.16 6.35 -29.80
CA ASP A 122 35.88 5.86 -30.99
C ASP A 122 36.20 4.35 -30.91
N HIS A 123 35.99 3.70 -29.74
CA HIS A 123 36.42 2.33 -29.45
C HIS A 123 35.30 1.40 -28.92
N VAL A 124 34.07 1.87 -28.65
CA VAL A 124 33.00 1.01 -28.08
C VAL A 124 31.59 1.41 -28.57
N ASP A 125 30.93 0.52 -29.32
CA ASP A 125 29.50 0.60 -29.62
C ASP A 125 28.69 0.04 -28.44
N LEU A 126 28.37 0.86 -27.44
CA LEU A 126 27.37 0.53 -26.42
C LEU A 126 26.01 1.06 -26.89
N ASP A 127 25.05 0.18 -27.20
CA ASP A 127 23.67 0.58 -27.49
C ASP A 127 22.95 0.93 -26.17
N PRO A 128 22.63 2.22 -25.91
CA PRO A 128 21.92 2.62 -24.70
C PRO A 128 20.52 2.00 -24.61
N GLY A 129 19.91 1.64 -25.75
CA GLY A 129 18.61 0.98 -25.82
C GLY A 129 18.63 -0.42 -25.20
N CYS A 130 19.62 -1.25 -25.56
CA CYS A 130 19.82 -2.56 -24.95
C CYS A 130 20.08 -2.47 -23.44
N VAL A 131 20.76 -1.41 -23.00
CA VAL A 131 21.11 -1.17 -21.60
C VAL A 131 19.92 -0.64 -20.77
N LEU A 132 19.09 0.23 -21.35
CA LEU A 132 17.95 0.84 -20.66
C LEU A 132 16.74 -0.10 -20.56
N TYR A 133 16.40 -0.79 -21.64
CA TYR A 133 15.22 -1.66 -21.71
C TYR A 133 15.52 -3.10 -21.29
N GLY A 134 16.79 -3.49 -21.24
CA GLY A 134 17.20 -4.88 -21.09
C GLY A 134 16.87 -5.72 -22.33
N ALA A 135 17.49 -6.88 -22.43
CA ALA A 135 17.26 -7.83 -23.50
C ALA A 135 16.80 -9.17 -22.92
N ILE A 136 15.79 -9.13 -22.03
CA ILE A 136 15.30 -10.35 -21.36
C ILE A 136 14.81 -11.39 -22.38
N GLU A 137 14.36 -10.96 -23.56
CA GLU A 137 13.96 -11.80 -24.69
C GLU A 137 15.12 -12.59 -25.30
N LEU A 138 16.36 -12.09 -25.20
CA LEU A 138 17.57 -12.78 -25.66
C LEU A 138 18.14 -13.73 -24.60
N THR A 139 17.58 -13.77 -23.39
CA THR A 139 18.05 -14.68 -22.32
C THR A 139 18.19 -16.13 -22.72
N PRO A 140 17.27 -16.75 -23.51
CA PRO A 140 17.38 -18.15 -23.82
C PRO A 140 18.56 -18.47 -24.76
N LEU A 141 19.18 -17.45 -25.36
CA LEU A 141 20.26 -17.59 -26.35
C LEU A 141 21.67 -17.58 -25.71
N ASP A 142 21.85 -16.97 -24.54
CA ASP A 142 23.14 -16.99 -23.81
C ASP A 142 23.12 -18.08 -22.73
N THR A 143 23.47 -19.29 -23.13
CA THR A 143 23.51 -20.47 -22.26
C THR A 143 24.92 -20.81 -21.79
N VAL A 144 24.99 -21.41 -20.61
CA VAL A 144 26.21 -21.99 -20.03
C VAL A 144 25.92 -23.43 -19.64
N LEU A 145 26.90 -24.29 -19.86
CA LEU A 145 26.79 -25.71 -19.52
C LEU A 145 27.06 -25.90 -18.03
N ILE A 146 26.02 -26.21 -17.25
CA ILE A 146 26.13 -26.47 -15.82
C ILE A 146 25.64 -27.89 -15.56
N ALA A 147 26.51 -28.74 -15.01
CA ALA A 147 26.20 -30.14 -14.69
C ALA A 147 25.59 -30.95 -15.86
N GLY A 148 25.97 -30.63 -17.10
CA GLY A 148 25.49 -31.30 -18.32
C GLY A 148 24.19 -30.74 -18.91
N TRP A 149 23.60 -29.70 -18.30
CA TRP A 149 22.40 -29.01 -18.80
C TRP A 149 22.76 -27.63 -19.35
N GLU A 150 22.19 -27.26 -20.49
CA GLU A 150 22.28 -25.91 -21.05
C GLU A 150 21.26 -25.02 -20.33
N ILE A 151 21.76 -24.13 -19.46
CA ILE A 151 20.93 -23.21 -18.69
C ILE A 151 21.33 -21.78 -19.07
N PRO A 152 20.39 -20.85 -19.25
CA PRO A 152 20.71 -19.44 -19.45
C PRO A 152 21.64 -18.92 -18.34
N ARG A 153 22.73 -18.24 -18.72
CA ARG A 153 23.71 -17.67 -17.77
C ARG A 153 23.05 -16.84 -16.69
N VAL A 154 22.07 -16.05 -17.10
CA VAL A 154 21.33 -15.13 -16.23
C VAL A 154 20.54 -15.88 -15.17
N VAL A 155 19.91 -16.98 -15.53
CA VAL A 155 19.17 -17.82 -14.58
C VAL A 155 20.12 -18.36 -13.51
N ALA A 156 21.33 -18.77 -13.89
CA ALA A 156 22.34 -19.21 -12.93
C ALA A 156 22.81 -18.07 -12.01
N VAL A 157 23.14 -16.91 -12.56
CA VAL A 157 23.60 -15.73 -11.79
C VAL A 157 22.50 -15.24 -10.84
N LEU A 158 21.28 -15.04 -11.33
CA LEU A 158 20.15 -14.58 -10.52
C LEU A 158 19.74 -15.62 -9.47
N SER A 159 19.89 -16.92 -9.74
CA SER A 159 19.64 -17.96 -8.72
C SER A 159 20.63 -17.86 -7.56
N ILE A 160 21.91 -17.61 -7.85
CA ILE A 160 22.95 -17.42 -6.81
C ILE A 160 22.66 -16.15 -6.01
N VAL A 161 22.37 -15.03 -6.70
CA VAL A 161 22.04 -13.75 -6.04
C VAL A 161 20.78 -13.89 -5.19
N LEU A 162 19.73 -14.53 -5.71
CA LEU A 162 18.51 -14.82 -4.97
C LEU A 162 18.80 -15.64 -3.71
N LEU A 163 19.62 -16.69 -3.83
CA LEU A 163 20.00 -17.53 -2.69
C LEU A 163 20.74 -16.72 -1.62
N ILE A 164 21.69 -15.86 -2.01
CA ILE A 164 22.42 -14.96 -1.10
C ILE A 164 21.44 -14.01 -0.42
N ASN A 165 20.55 -13.36 -1.16
CA ASN A 165 19.56 -12.44 -0.61
C ASN A 165 18.60 -13.14 0.36
N LEU A 166 18.13 -14.33 -0.01
CA LEU A 166 17.24 -15.13 0.83
C LEU A 166 17.94 -15.54 2.13
N LEU A 167 19.17 -16.05 2.04
CA LEU A 167 19.96 -16.42 3.21
C LEU A 167 20.21 -15.21 4.11
N PHE A 168 20.57 -14.07 3.53
CA PHE A 168 20.76 -12.83 4.26
C PHE A 168 19.48 -12.41 5.01
N VAL A 169 18.33 -12.39 4.33
CA VAL A 169 17.05 -12.01 4.94
C VAL A 169 16.64 -12.98 6.05
N ILE A 170 16.86 -14.29 5.88
CA ILE A 170 16.51 -15.30 6.89
C ILE A 170 17.46 -15.22 8.10
N CYS A 171 18.77 -15.23 7.87
CA CYS A 171 19.77 -15.24 8.94
C CYS A 171 19.78 -13.94 9.74
N PHE A 172 19.61 -12.80 9.08
CA PHE A 172 19.64 -11.48 9.69
C PHE A 172 18.24 -10.87 9.88
N PHE A 173 17.17 -11.69 9.91
CA PHE A 173 15.80 -11.19 9.96
C PHE A 173 15.54 -10.28 11.17
N LYS A 174 16.07 -10.65 12.36
CA LYS A 174 15.89 -9.88 13.59
C LYS A 174 16.66 -8.55 13.54
N GLU A 175 17.88 -8.56 13.02
CA GLU A 175 18.75 -7.40 12.85
C GLU A 175 18.17 -6.44 11.81
N LEU A 176 17.75 -6.96 10.66
CA LEU A 176 17.12 -6.19 9.59
C LEU A 176 15.81 -5.57 10.07
N LYS A 177 14.98 -6.32 10.81
CA LYS A 177 13.74 -5.79 11.39
C LYS A 177 14.06 -4.63 12.33
N LEU A 178 14.89 -4.86 13.34
CA LEU A 178 15.13 -3.85 14.37
C LEU A 178 15.80 -2.59 13.78
N SER A 179 16.85 -2.77 12.98
CA SER A 179 17.55 -1.65 12.33
C SER A 179 16.72 -0.89 11.30
N SER A 180 15.69 -1.50 10.71
CA SER A 180 14.81 -0.79 9.76
C SER A 180 13.72 0.04 10.44
N PHE A 181 13.27 -0.37 11.62
CA PHE A 181 12.25 0.37 12.38
C PHE A 181 12.86 1.36 13.37
N ASP A 182 13.97 1.00 14.03
CA ASP A 182 14.67 1.84 15.00
C ASP A 182 16.18 1.50 15.03
N PRO A 183 17.01 2.23 14.25
CA PRO A 183 18.46 2.06 14.25
C PRO A 183 19.14 2.32 15.61
N ALA A 184 18.58 3.23 16.43
CA ALA A 184 19.13 3.59 17.73
C ALA A 184 18.86 2.48 18.76
N LEU A 185 17.65 1.91 18.76
CA LEU A 185 17.31 0.74 19.54
C LEU A 185 18.13 -0.48 19.11
N ALA A 186 18.35 -0.68 17.80
CA ALA A 186 19.22 -1.75 17.32
C ALA A 186 20.65 -1.64 17.87
N THR A 187 21.18 -0.42 17.91
CA THR A 187 22.54 -0.16 18.40
C THR A 187 22.66 -0.35 19.91
N THR A 188 21.68 0.13 20.68
CA THR A 188 21.67 -0.02 22.16
C THR A 188 21.43 -1.46 22.62
N THR A 189 20.75 -2.28 21.81
CA THR A 189 20.55 -3.71 22.06
C THR A 189 21.74 -4.59 21.65
N GLY A 190 22.80 -3.99 21.09
CA GLY A 190 24.05 -4.68 20.76
C GLY A 190 24.21 -5.05 19.28
N PHE A 191 23.26 -4.70 18.40
CA PHE A 191 23.41 -4.90 16.96
C PHE A 191 24.07 -3.70 16.29
N ASN A 192 25.04 -3.93 15.42
CA ASN A 192 25.64 -2.84 14.65
C ASN A 192 24.71 -2.43 13.49
N ALA A 193 23.85 -1.42 13.73
CA ALA A 193 22.90 -0.93 12.74
C ALA A 193 23.58 -0.39 11.47
N THR A 194 24.75 0.24 11.62
CA THR A 194 25.57 0.76 10.52
C THR A 194 26.07 -0.36 9.61
N LEU A 195 26.55 -1.47 10.20
CA LEU A 195 26.99 -2.64 9.43
C LEU A 195 25.81 -3.24 8.64
N ILE A 196 24.66 -3.43 9.29
CA ILE A 196 23.46 -3.97 8.62
C ILE A 196 22.98 -3.05 7.50
N HIS A 197 23.07 -1.73 7.69
CA HIS A 197 22.79 -0.76 6.65
C HIS A 197 23.72 -0.97 5.44
N TYR A 198 25.04 -0.91 5.62
CA TYR A 198 25.96 -1.04 4.48
C TYR A 198 25.93 -2.42 3.82
N THR A 199 25.70 -3.50 4.57
CA THR A 199 25.49 -4.83 4.01
C THR A 199 24.24 -4.90 3.15
N LEU A 200 23.12 -4.30 3.61
CA LEU A 200 21.89 -4.20 2.81
C LEU A 200 22.15 -3.40 1.54
N MET A 201 22.81 -2.24 1.63
CA MET A 201 23.12 -1.41 0.46
C MET A 201 24.00 -2.14 -0.55
N THR A 202 25.00 -2.88 -0.07
CA THR A 202 25.89 -3.68 -0.92
C THR A 202 25.13 -4.78 -1.64
N LEU A 203 24.25 -5.50 -0.94
CA LEU A 203 23.41 -6.54 -1.56
C LEU A 203 22.42 -5.96 -2.57
N VAL A 204 21.85 -4.79 -2.29
CA VAL A 204 21.00 -4.07 -3.24
C VAL A 204 21.79 -3.70 -4.49
N ALA A 205 23.02 -3.19 -4.36
CA ALA A 205 23.88 -2.87 -5.50
C ALA A 205 24.23 -4.11 -6.33
N ILE A 206 24.67 -5.20 -5.69
CA ILE A 206 24.96 -6.48 -6.37
C ILE A 206 23.72 -7.01 -7.10
N THR A 207 22.57 -6.97 -6.44
CA THR A 207 21.30 -7.43 -7.03
C THR A 207 20.88 -6.55 -8.20
N ALA A 208 20.97 -5.22 -8.06
CA ALA A 208 20.65 -4.28 -9.11
C ALA A 208 21.53 -4.51 -10.35
N VAL A 209 22.84 -4.67 -10.18
CA VAL A 209 23.79 -4.93 -11.29
C VAL A 209 23.51 -6.28 -11.95
N ALA A 210 23.35 -7.35 -11.16
CA ALA A 210 23.09 -8.69 -11.68
C ALA A 210 21.76 -8.78 -12.44
N SER A 211 20.75 -8.00 -12.04
CA SER A 211 19.48 -7.92 -12.75
C SER A 211 19.51 -6.96 -13.93
N PHE A 212 20.27 -5.87 -13.85
CA PHE A 212 20.35 -4.82 -14.86
C PHE A 212 20.85 -5.32 -16.22
N GLU A 213 21.92 -6.12 -16.23
CA GLU A 213 22.58 -6.61 -17.46
C GLU A 213 21.61 -7.31 -18.43
N THR A 214 20.55 -7.92 -17.90
CA THR A 214 19.64 -8.74 -18.69
C THR A 214 18.22 -8.19 -18.73
N VAL A 215 17.72 -7.75 -17.59
CA VAL A 215 16.31 -7.45 -17.40
C VAL A 215 16.01 -5.97 -17.66
N GLY A 216 17.03 -5.12 -17.59
CA GLY A 216 16.94 -3.70 -17.84
C GLY A 216 16.63 -2.88 -16.59
N ASN A 217 17.03 -1.61 -16.62
CA ASN A 217 16.90 -0.68 -15.49
C ASN A 217 15.44 -0.57 -15.00
N ILE A 218 14.51 -0.34 -15.94
CA ILE A 218 13.11 -0.03 -15.64
C ILE A 218 12.47 -1.11 -14.77
N LEU A 219 12.67 -2.38 -15.14
CA LEU A 219 12.06 -3.50 -14.44
C LEU A 219 12.72 -3.73 -13.08
N VAL A 220 14.05 -3.57 -12.97
CA VAL A 220 14.76 -3.69 -11.69
C VAL A 220 14.24 -2.67 -10.68
N VAL A 221 14.14 -1.40 -11.08
CA VAL A 221 13.63 -0.32 -10.21
C VAL A 221 12.17 -0.58 -9.85
N ALA A 222 11.34 -0.98 -10.81
CA ALA A 222 9.94 -1.31 -10.56
C ALA A 222 9.79 -2.43 -9.52
N MET A 223 10.59 -3.49 -9.59
CA MET A 223 10.44 -4.65 -8.69
C MET A 223 11.06 -4.42 -7.30
N PHE A 224 12.05 -3.53 -7.16
CA PHE A 224 12.52 -3.07 -5.85
C PHE A 224 11.45 -2.32 -5.06
N VAL A 225 10.56 -1.58 -5.74
CA VAL A 225 9.66 -0.63 -5.08
C VAL A 225 8.21 -1.10 -5.11
N VAL A 226 7.68 -1.45 -6.28
CA VAL A 226 6.24 -1.59 -6.51
C VAL A 226 5.64 -2.79 -5.76
N PRO A 227 6.15 -4.04 -5.87
CA PRO A 227 5.61 -5.16 -5.10
C PRO A 227 5.74 -4.98 -3.58
N PRO A 228 6.88 -4.51 -3.03
CA PRO A 228 6.99 -4.22 -1.60
C PRO A 228 6.07 -3.09 -1.12
N ALA A 229 5.92 -2.00 -1.90
CA ALA A 229 4.99 -0.92 -1.57
C ALA A 229 3.53 -1.39 -1.61
N ALA A 230 3.16 -2.22 -2.59
CA ALA A 230 1.83 -2.84 -2.65
C ALA A 230 1.58 -3.74 -1.43
N ALA A 231 2.55 -4.56 -1.04
CA ALA A 231 2.46 -5.40 0.15
C ALA A 231 2.33 -4.60 1.45
N TYR A 232 3.04 -3.47 1.56
CA TYR A 232 2.96 -2.55 2.70
C TYR A 232 1.53 -1.99 2.90
N MET A 233 0.77 -1.77 1.81
CA MET A 233 -0.62 -1.32 1.89
C MET A 233 -1.60 -2.42 2.34
N LEU A 234 -1.23 -3.69 2.14
CA LEU A 234 -2.07 -4.85 2.44
C LEU A 234 -1.85 -5.41 3.85
N THR A 235 -0.70 -5.18 4.48
CA THR A 235 -0.41 -5.74 5.81
C THR A 235 0.56 -4.92 6.65
N ASP A 236 0.34 -4.90 7.97
CA ASP A 236 1.20 -4.23 8.95
C ASP A 236 2.31 -5.14 9.52
N ARG A 237 2.35 -6.43 9.15
CA ARG A 237 3.31 -7.39 9.69
C ARG A 237 4.44 -7.67 8.70
N LEU A 238 5.68 -7.29 9.02
CA LEU A 238 6.86 -7.45 8.16
C LEU A 238 6.99 -8.84 7.52
N GLY A 239 6.85 -9.92 8.28
CA GLY A 239 6.96 -11.28 7.73
C GLY A 239 5.89 -11.57 6.67
N ARG A 240 4.66 -11.08 6.87
CA ARG A 240 3.58 -11.19 5.86
C ARG A 240 3.85 -10.27 4.68
N MET A 241 4.37 -9.07 4.93
CA MET A 241 4.72 -8.10 3.89
C MET A 241 5.74 -8.69 2.90
N ILE A 242 6.80 -9.34 3.40
CA ILE A 242 7.80 -9.99 2.54
C ILE A 242 7.15 -11.08 1.70
N VAL A 243 6.38 -11.98 2.30
CA VAL A 243 5.72 -13.07 1.56
C VAL A 243 4.75 -12.53 0.50
N ILE A 244 3.90 -11.56 0.85
CA ILE A 244 2.97 -10.93 -0.09
C ILE A 244 3.73 -10.24 -1.22
N SER A 245 4.80 -9.50 -0.92
CA SER A 245 5.60 -8.80 -1.93
C SER A 245 6.20 -9.77 -2.95
N VAL A 246 6.72 -10.92 -2.49
CA VAL A 246 7.28 -11.97 -3.34
C VAL A 246 6.19 -12.58 -4.22
N ILE A 247 5.02 -12.88 -3.66
CA ILE A 247 3.87 -13.39 -4.42
C ILE A 247 3.45 -12.37 -5.50
N LEU A 248 3.32 -11.09 -5.15
CA LEU A 248 2.98 -10.03 -6.10
C LEU A 248 4.04 -9.87 -7.20
N ALA A 249 5.33 -9.98 -6.84
CA ALA A 249 6.44 -9.92 -7.78
C ALA A 249 6.41 -11.09 -8.78
N VAL A 250 6.11 -12.32 -8.31
CA VAL A 250 5.94 -13.50 -9.17
C VAL A 250 4.72 -13.35 -10.08
N ILE A 251 3.59 -12.89 -9.55
CA ILE A 251 2.38 -12.66 -10.35
C ILE A 251 2.66 -11.60 -11.41
N ALA A 252 3.33 -10.50 -11.07
CA ALA A 252 3.70 -9.45 -12.02
C ALA A 252 4.64 -9.97 -13.13
N ALA A 253 5.61 -10.81 -12.78
CA ALA A 253 6.52 -11.44 -13.75
C ALA A 253 5.75 -12.31 -14.76
N ILE A 254 4.90 -13.22 -14.27
CA ILE A 254 4.14 -14.15 -15.12
C ILE A 254 3.11 -13.40 -15.96
N THR A 255 2.26 -12.59 -15.32
CA THR A 255 1.19 -11.87 -16.02
C THR A 255 1.74 -10.80 -16.96
N GLY A 256 2.86 -10.17 -16.61
CA GLY A 256 3.54 -9.19 -17.44
C GLY A 256 4.05 -9.79 -18.74
N HIS A 257 4.76 -10.92 -18.69
CA HIS A 257 5.25 -11.58 -19.91
C HIS A 257 4.11 -12.10 -20.78
N ILE A 258 3.08 -12.73 -20.19
CA ILE A 258 1.89 -13.15 -20.93
C ILE A 258 1.22 -11.94 -21.61
N SER A 259 1.15 -10.80 -20.92
CA SER A 259 0.58 -9.57 -21.46
C SER A 259 1.46 -8.99 -22.58
N ALA A 260 2.79 -9.15 -22.51
CA ALA A 260 3.72 -8.68 -23.53
C ALA A 260 3.54 -9.36 -24.88
N ILE A 261 3.10 -10.63 -24.87
CA ILE A 261 2.82 -11.39 -26.08
C ILE A 261 1.37 -11.16 -26.54
N THR A 262 0.42 -11.08 -25.61
CA THR A 262 -1.02 -11.08 -25.95
C THR A 262 -1.60 -9.70 -26.27
N VAL A 263 -1.21 -8.65 -25.54
CA VAL A 263 -1.82 -7.31 -25.64
C VAL A 263 -1.44 -6.57 -26.93
N PRO A 264 -0.17 -6.58 -27.40
CA PRO A 264 0.20 -5.86 -28.62
C PRO A 264 -0.56 -6.30 -29.87
N HIS A 265 -0.94 -7.58 -29.95
CA HIS A 265 -1.77 -8.11 -31.02
C HIS A 265 -3.15 -7.43 -31.10
N TRP A 266 -3.69 -6.91 -29.98
CA TRP A 266 -4.96 -6.17 -30.00
C TRP A 266 -4.82 -4.81 -30.69
N PHE A 267 -3.60 -4.28 -30.74
CA PHE A 267 -3.27 -3.00 -31.37
C PHE A 267 -2.59 -3.16 -32.74
N GLY A 268 -2.51 -4.39 -33.27
CA GLY A 268 -1.90 -4.68 -34.57
C GLY A 268 -0.36 -4.79 -34.55
N TYR A 269 0.26 -4.88 -33.37
CA TYR A 269 1.70 -5.11 -33.21
C TYR A 269 1.99 -6.58 -32.90
N GLY A 270 3.23 -7.04 -33.16
CA GLY A 270 3.65 -8.43 -32.93
C GLY A 270 3.87 -8.75 -31.44
N SER A 271 4.90 -8.16 -30.84
CA SER A 271 5.21 -8.27 -29.42
C SER A 271 5.71 -6.92 -28.89
N THR A 272 5.84 -6.80 -27.58
CA THR A 272 6.44 -5.63 -26.92
C THR A 272 7.43 -6.07 -25.85
N SER A 273 8.15 -5.10 -25.27
CA SER A 273 9.13 -5.36 -24.21
C SER A 273 8.49 -6.11 -23.04
N THR A 274 8.97 -7.33 -22.80
CA THR A 274 8.58 -8.13 -21.63
C THR A 274 8.85 -7.38 -20.33
N ALA A 275 10.01 -6.71 -20.23
CA ALA A 275 10.40 -5.96 -19.04
C ALA A 275 9.43 -4.81 -18.72
N GLY A 276 9.04 -4.05 -19.75
CA GLY A 276 8.05 -2.98 -19.62
C GLY A 276 6.69 -3.49 -19.17
N MET A 277 6.21 -4.59 -19.74
CA MET A 277 4.89 -5.14 -19.40
C MET A 277 4.84 -5.79 -18.00
N MET A 278 5.96 -6.35 -17.53
CA MET A 278 6.11 -6.75 -16.12
C MET A 278 6.01 -5.56 -15.17
N ALA A 279 6.62 -4.41 -15.51
CA ALA A 279 6.48 -3.19 -14.71
C ALA A 279 5.03 -2.67 -14.71
N VAL A 280 4.35 -2.70 -15.86
CA VAL A 280 2.91 -2.34 -15.96
C VAL A 280 2.05 -3.29 -15.10
N ALA A 281 2.30 -4.60 -15.15
CA ALA A 281 1.59 -5.57 -14.33
C ALA A 281 1.78 -5.32 -12.83
N ALA A 282 3.01 -5.04 -12.38
CA ALA A 282 3.25 -4.63 -10.99
C ALA A 282 2.52 -3.33 -10.63
N GLY A 283 2.52 -2.33 -11.52
CA GLY A 283 1.79 -1.07 -11.33
C GLY A 283 0.28 -1.29 -11.16
N LEU A 284 -0.32 -2.17 -11.98
CA LEU A 284 -1.73 -2.54 -11.84
C LEU A 284 -2.01 -3.24 -10.51
N LEU A 285 -1.15 -4.18 -10.10
CA LEU A 285 -1.27 -4.84 -8.79
C LEU A 285 -1.14 -3.83 -7.64
N PHE A 286 -0.28 -2.82 -7.77
CA PHE A 286 -0.17 -1.74 -6.80
C PHE A 286 -1.44 -0.90 -6.73
N VAL A 287 -2.03 -0.51 -7.87
CA VAL A 287 -3.31 0.22 -7.88
C VAL A 287 -4.41 -0.61 -7.22
N LEU A 288 -4.48 -1.92 -7.50
CA LEU A 288 -5.44 -2.81 -6.86
C LEU A 288 -5.21 -2.89 -5.34
N ALA A 289 -3.96 -2.99 -4.89
CA ALA A 289 -3.62 -2.95 -3.46
C ALA A 289 -3.98 -1.60 -2.83
N ALA A 290 -3.77 -0.49 -3.53
CA ALA A 290 -4.10 0.85 -3.07
C ALA A 290 -5.61 1.10 -2.94
N LEU A 291 -6.42 0.50 -3.81
CA LEU A 291 -7.88 0.57 -3.73
C LEU A 291 -8.43 -0.34 -2.62
N SER A 292 -7.88 -1.56 -2.49
CA SER A 292 -8.39 -2.62 -1.60
C SER A 292 -7.73 -2.68 -0.21
N GLY A 293 -6.72 -1.85 0.06
CA GLY A 293 -5.97 -1.83 1.32
C GLY A 293 -6.86 -1.80 2.58
N PRO A 294 -6.68 -2.71 3.56
CA PRO A 294 -7.62 -2.81 4.70
C PRO A 294 -7.71 -1.56 5.59
N ARG A 295 -6.59 -0.82 5.73
CA ARG A 295 -6.50 0.39 6.57
C ARG A 295 -6.45 1.69 5.77
N HIS A 296 -5.68 1.69 4.69
CA HIS A 296 -5.42 2.89 3.88
C HIS A 296 -6.13 2.86 2.51
N GLY A 297 -6.92 1.81 2.24
CA GLY A 297 -7.60 1.65 0.96
C GLY A 297 -8.66 2.72 0.76
N ILE A 298 -8.58 3.44 -0.35
CA ILE A 298 -9.50 4.54 -0.68
C ILE A 298 -10.95 4.03 -0.70
N LEU A 299 -11.17 2.86 -1.29
CA LEU A 299 -12.50 2.25 -1.39
C LEU A 299 -13.01 1.77 -0.03
N VAL A 300 -12.14 1.20 0.79
CA VAL A 300 -12.50 0.72 2.14
C VAL A 300 -12.88 1.89 3.05
N ILE A 301 -12.10 2.98 3.02
CA ILE A 301 -12.40 4.20 3.79
C ILE A 301 -13.71 4.82 3.31
N PHE A 302 -13.91 4.92 1.99
CA PHE A 302 -15.14 5.46 1.42
C PHE A 302 -16.37 4.66 1.84
N VAL A 303 -16.32 3.32 1.72
CA VAL A 303 -17.42 2.43 2.09
C VAL A 303 -17.71 2.50 3.60
N ARG A 304 -16.68 2.45 4.45
CA ARG A 304 -16.85 2.57 5.92
C ARG A 304 -17.49 3.91 6.30
N ARG A 305 -17.06 5.01 5.66
CA ARG A 305 -17.61 6.35 5.90
C ARG A 305 -19.06 6.43 5.44
N GLN A 306 -19.40 5.86 4.29
CA GLN A 306 -20.77 5.87 3.77
C GLN A 306 -21.70 5.01 4.64
N PHE A 307 -21.22 3.87 5.13
CA PHE A 307 -21.98 3.01 6.04
C PHE A 307 -22.20 3.68 7.40
N LEU A 308 -21.16 4.33 7.96
CA LEU A 308 -21.28 5.09 9.20
C LEU A 308 -22.26 6.26 9.03
N ALA A 309 -22.16 7.02 7.93
CA ALA A 309 -23.09 8.12 7.64
C ALA A 309 -24.54 7.64 7.47
N TRP A 310 -24.74 6.46 6.87
CA TRP A 310 -26.07 5.86 6.75
C TRP A 310 -26.64 5.42 8.11
N LYS A 311 -25.79 4.83 8.97
CA LYS A 311 -26.17 4.44 10.33
C LYS A 311 -26.56 5.65 11.18
N ILE A 312 -25.76 6.73 11.14
CA ILE A 312 -26.06 7.99 11.83
C ILE A 312 -27.39 8.55 11.34
N LEU A 313 -27.60 8.64 10.01
CA LEU A 313 -28.86 9.12 9.46
C LEU A 313 -30.07 8.28 9.90
N ALA A 314 -29.90 6.97 10.07
CA ALA A 314 -30.97 6.10 10.55
C ALA A 314 -31.33 6.40 12.01
N GLU A 315 -30.33 6.60 12.86
CA GLU A 315 -30.51 6.96 14.28
C GLU A 315 -31.13 8.37 14.39
N ASP A 316 -30.61 9.35 13.65
CA ASP A 316 -31.14 10.73 13.64
C ASP A 316 -32.61 10.82 13.19
N ILE A 317 -33.01 9.99 12.21
CA ILE A 317 -34.41 9.94 11.74
C ILE A 317 -35.34 9.44 12.85
N ILE A 318 -34.97 8.35 13.54
CA ILE A 318 -35.79 7.80 14.63
C ILE A 318 -35.86 8.82 15.78
N ALA A 319 -34.73 9.41 16.16
CA ALA A 319 -34.65 10.43 17.21
C ALA A 319 -35.50 11.66 16.90
N LEU A 320 -35.43 12.17 15.67
CA LEU A 320 -36.24 13.29 15.23
C LEU A 320 -37.73 12.95 15.27
N MET A 321 -38.12 11.76 14.80
CA MET A 321 -39.53 11.33 14.84
C MET A 321 -40.07 11.21 16.25
N TYR A 322 -39.27 10.71 17.20
CA TYR A 322 -39.68 10.62 18.60
C TYR A 322 -39.86 12.00 19.24
N ARG A 323 -38.93 12.94 18.98
CA ARG A 323 -39.06 14.33 19.46
C ARG A 323 -40.26 15.06 18.86
N ILE A 324 -40.62 14.75 17.61
CA ILE A 324 -41.84 15.27 16.98
C ILE A 324 -43.08 14.72 17.69
N GLU A 325 -43.14 13.40 17.91
CA GLU A 325 -44.26 12.73 18.59
C GLU A 325 -44.43 13.21 20.05
N GLU A 326 -43.33 13.47 20.77
CA GLU A 326 -43.35 14.00 22.15
C GLU A 326 -43.90 15.43 22.21
N ARG A 327 -43.68 16.24 21.16
CA ARG A 327 -44.10 17.64 21.10
C ARG A 327 -45.50 17.83 20.52
N ASP A 328 -45.85 17.04 19.51
CA ASP A 328 -47.12 17.07 18.81
C ASP A 328 -47.48 15.64 18.34
N PRO A 329 -48.28 14.89 19.13
CA PRO A 329 -48.62 13.50 18.81
C PRO A 329 -49.40 13.32 17.50
N ASP A 330 -50.07 14.36 17.01
CA ASP A 330 -50.86 14.30 15.78
C ASP A 330 -50.02 14.60 14.52
N LEU A 331 -48.79 15.11 14.69
CA LEU A 331 -47.91 15.49 13.57
C LEU A 331 -47.14 14.27 13.04
N LYS A 332 -47.58 13.77 11.88
CA LYS A 332 -46.89 12.67 11.17
C LYS A 332 -45.94 13.22 10.10
N PRO A 333 -44.61 13.14 10.28
CA PRO A 333 -43.67 13.73 9.34
C PRO A 333 -43.63 12.97 8.02
N ASP A 334 -43.49 13.72 6.91
CA ASP A 334 -43.20 13.16 5.60
C ASP A 334 -41.68 13.09 5.36
N ALA A 335 -41.26 12.40 4.29
CA ALA A 335 -39.85 12.31 3.93
C ALA A 335 -39.22 13.67 3.57
N GLY A 336 -40.04 14.64 3.13
CA GLY A 336 -39.59 16.00 2.81
C GLY A 336 -39.20 16.78 4.06
N TYR A 337 -40.06 16.75 5.08
CA TYR A 337 -39.89 17.41 6.36
C TYR A 337 -38.67 16.86 7.12
N LEU A 338 -38.53 15.53 7.21
CA LEU A 338 -37.36 14.91 7.85
C LEU A 338 -36.06 15.30 7.15
N ARG A 339 -36.08 15.40 5.81
CA ARG A 339 -34.92 15.79 5.03
C ARG A 339 -34.51 17.24 5.28
N GLU A 340 -35.49 18.15 5.38
CA GLU A 340 -35.26 19.57 5.60
C GLU A 340 -34.62 19.82 6.97
N ILE A 341 -35.14 19.17 8.02
CA ILE A 341 -34.62 19.32 9.39
C ILE A 341 -33.24 18.69 9.53
N LEU A 342 -33.03 17.49 8.98
CA LEU A 342 -31.75 16.78 9.08
C LEU A 342 -30.71 17.28 8.06
N PHE A 343 -31.04 18.29 7.25
CA PHE A 343 -30.21 18.79 6.15
C PHE A 343 -29.61 17.67 5.27
N SER A 344 -30.39 16.60 5.05
CA SER A 344 -29.91 15.38 4.42
C SER A 344 -30.18 15.34 2.90
N ARG A 345 -29.49 14.46 2.19
CA ARG A 345 -29.69 14.26 0.73
C ARG A 345 -30.90 13.35 0.49
N ALA A 346 -31.67 13.63 -0.57
CA ALA A 346 -32.93 12.91 -0.85
C ALA A 346 -32.78 11.39 -1.02
N TRP A 347 -31.71 10.92 -1.66
CA TRP A 347 -31.52 9.49 -1.92
C TRP A 347 -31.19 8.69 -0.64
N PRO A 348 -30.21 9.10 0.20
CA PRO A 348 -29.97 8.47 1.50
C PRO A 348 -31.19 8.44 2.41
N THR A 349 -31.95 9.53 2.52
CA THR A 349 -33.14 9.60 3.40
C THR A 349 -34.19 8.57 2.98
N ARG A 350 -34.49 8.47 1.68
CA ARG A 350 -35.45 7.49 1.16
C ARG A 350 -35.00 6.05 1.40
N LEU A 351 -33.73 5.76 1.17
CA LEU A 351 -33.16 4.43 1.40
C LEU A 351 -33.20 4.05 2.88
N THR A 352 -32.96 5.03 3.76
CA THR A 352 -32.99 4.85 5.21
C THR A 352 -34.41 4.64 5.71
N LEU A 353 -35.38 5.43 5.27
CA LEU A 353 -36.80 5.23 5.59
C LEU A 353 -37.27 3.84 5.14
N TYR A 354 -36.91 3.41 3.93
CA TYR A 354 -37.21 2.06 3.45
C TYR A 354 -36.60 0.97 4.35
N TYR A 355 -35.34 1.14 4.77
CA TYR A 355 -34.65 0.22 5.67
C TYR A 355 -35.30 0.16 7.06
N LEU A 356 -35.67 1.31 7.63
CA LEU A 356 -36.32 1.42 8.94
C LEU A 356 -37.74 0.81 8.92
N THR A 357 -38.47 1.00 7.82
CA THR A 357 -39.77 0.33 7.61
C THR A 357 -39.60 -1.19 7.50
N HIS A 358 -38.57 -1.67 6.78
CA HIS A 358 -38.29 -3.10 6.71
C HIS A 358 -37.85 -3.71 8.05
N GLN A 359 -37.21 -2.92 8.92
CA GLN A 359 -36.91 -3.34 10.30
C GLN A 359 -38.09 -3.24 11.26
N ASN A 360 -39.26 -2.85 10.78
CA ASN A 360 -40.46 -2.65 11.59
C ASN A 360 -40.24 -1.63 12.72
N GLN A 361 -39.37 -0.63 12.51
CA GLN A 361 -39.14 0.49 13.44
C GLN A 361 -40.01 1.70 13.10
N ILE A 362 -40.45 1.79 11.84
CA ILE A 362 -41.31 2.86 11.33
C ILE A 362 -42.41 2.25 10.48
N ALA A 363 -43.65 2.71 10.63
CA ALA A 363 -44.77 2.41 9.76
C ALA A 363 -45.01 3.59 8.81
N GLY A 364 -45.18 3.32 7.51
CA GLY A 364 -45.50 4.33 6.51
C GLY A 364 -46.94 4.21 6.01
N SER A 365 -47.73 5.29 6.07
CA SER A 365 -49.06 5.39 5.46
C SER A 365 -49.15 6.68 4.64
N ASP A 366 -49.55 6.58 3.36
CA ASP A 366 -49.70 7.73 2.43
C ASP A 366 -48.51 8.71 2.35
N GLY A 367 -47.29 8.21 2.53
CA GLY A 367 -46.06 9.01 2.47
C GLY A 367 -45.70 9.74 3.78
N GLN A 368 -46.52 9.59 4.81
CA GLN A 368 -46.21 9.96 6.19
C GLN A 368 -45.69 8.75 6.97
N PHE A 369 -44.84 9.02 7.95
CA PHE A 369 -44.17 8.00 8.75
C PHE A 369 -44.51 8.14 10.23
N GLU A 370 -44.73 7.02 10.90
CA GLU A 370 -44.96 6.93 12.35
C GLU A 370 -44.03 5.90 12.97
N LEU A 371 -43.64 6.11 14.23
CA LEU A 371 -42.86 5.12 14.97
C LEU A 371 -43.74 3.91 15.34
N THR A 372 -43.22 2.71 15.12
CA THR A 372 -43.82 1.48 15.66
C THR A 372 -43.46 1.35 17.16
N GLU A 373 -44.08 0.42 17.88
CA GLU A 373 -43.64 0.10 19.26
C GLU A 373 -42.14 -0.23 19.33
N ALA A 374 -41.65 -1.08 18.43
CA ALA A 374 -40.23 -1.43 18.36
C ALA A 374 -39.31 -0.21 18.09
N GLY A 375 -39.78 0.76 17.29
CA GLY A 375 -39.08 2.03 17.09
C GLY A 375 -39.07 2.91 18.34
N ARG A 376 -40.22 3.02 19.02
CA ARG A 376 -40.35 3.77 20.28
C ARG A 376 -39.49 3.18 21.39
N ASP A 377 -39.41 1.85 21.51
CA ASP A 377 -38.61 1.19 22.54
C ASP A 377 -37.12 1.47 22.33
N ARG A 378 -36.66 1.37 21.08
CA ARG A 378 -35.29 1.64 20.69
C ARG A 378 -34.91 3.09 20.97
N GLU A 379 -35.78 4.03 20.63
CA GLU A 379 -35.49 5.46 20.81
C GLU A 379 -35.64 5.91 22.26
N ARG A 380 -36.59 5.36 23.02
CA ARG A 380 -36.70 5.63 24.46
C ARG A 380 -35.39 5.34 25.19
N GLN A 381 -34.71 4.26 24.82
CA GLN A 381 -33.40 3.91 25.37
C GLN A 381 -32.29 4.90 24.99
N LEU A 382 -32.35 5.45 23.78
CA LEU A 382 -31.38 6.40 23.25
C LEU A 382 -31.60 7.78 23.91
N VAL A 383 -32.83 8.27 23.94
CA VAL A 383 -33.26 9.50 24.63
C VAL A 383 -32.99 9.43 26.13
N ARG A 384 -33.21 8.28 26.79
CA ARG A 384 -32.84 8.08 28.19
C ARG A 384 -31.33 8.29 28.40
N SER A 385 -30.51 7.69 27.53
CA SER A 385 -29.05 7.85 27.56
C SER A 385 -28.65 9.33 27.38
N HIS A 386 -29.23 10.01 26.39
CA HIS A 386 -29.02 11.44 26.13
C HIS A 386 -29.31 12.30 27.37
N ARG A 387 -30.51 12.14 27.95
CA ARG A 387 -31.00 12.94 29.07
C ARG A 387 -30.18 12.70 30.34
N LEU A 388 -29.76 11.45 30.59
CA LEU A 388 -28.85 11.11 31.69
C LEU A 388 -27.47 11.76 31.51
N TRP A 389 -26.93 11.77 30.28
CA TRP A 389 -25.67 12.47 30.00
C TRP A 389 -25.79 13.98 30.17
N GLU A 390 -26.87 14.60 29.71
CA GLU A 390 -27.13 16.03 29.93
C GLU A 390 -27.16 16.35 31.43
N HIS A 391 -27.86 15.56 32.23
CA HIS A 391 -27.92 15.74 33.68
C HIS A 391 -26.54 15.57 34.34
N TYR A 392 -25.84 14.48 34.02
CA TYR A 392 -24.51 14.20 34.55
C TYR A 392 -23.50 15.31 34.21
N LEU A 393 -23.50 15.80 32.97
CA LEU A 393 -22.58 16.85 32.53
C LEU A 393 -22.85 18.20 33.20
N VAL A 394 -24.12 18.51 33.50
CA VAL A 394 -24.48 19.73 34.25
C VAL A 394 -24.09 19.60 35.72
N GLU A 395 -24.46 18.49 36.36
CA GLU A 395 -24.30 18.32 37.81
C GLU A 395 -22.85 18.05 38.21
N HIS A 396 -22.15 17.17 37.49
CA HIS A 396 -20.82 16.69 37.88
C HIS A 396 -19.69 17.36 37.09
N ALA A 397 -19.91 17.70 35.81
CA ALA A 397 -18.89 18.34 34.99
C ALA A 397 -19.00 19.89 34.97
N GLY A 398 -20.03 20.46 35.59
CA GLY A 398 -20.23 21.91 35.71
C GLY A 398 -20.46 22.62 34.37
N MET A 399 -20.98 21.90 33.36
CA MET A 399 -21.22 22.46 32.03
C MET A 399 -22.50 23.30 31.98
N SER A 400 -22.50 24.36 31.17
CA SER A 400 -23.68 25.20 30.94
C SER A 400 -24.68 24.52 30.02
N THR A 401 -25.97 24.59 30.38
CA THR A 401 -27.13 24.01 29.68
C THR A 401 -27.24 24.39 28.20
N GLU A 402 -26.65 25.51 27.76
CA GLU A 402 -26.64 25.91 26.33
C GLU A 402 -25.68 25.10 25.45
N THR A 403 -24.69 24.41 26.05
CA THR A 403 -23.60 23.73 25.30
C THR A 403 -23.57 22.22 25.48
N ILE A 404 -24.39 21.67 26.38
CA ILE A 404 -24.36 20.24 26.74
C ILE A 404 -24.85 19.32 25.62
N HIS A 405 -25.81 19.78 24.82
CA HIS A 405 -26.53 18.94 23.85
C HIS A 405 -25.59 18.19 22.90
N ARG A 406 -24.62 18.91 22.31
CA ARG A 406 -23.68 18.34 21.34
C ARG A 406 -22.69 17.35 21.97
N GLN A 407 -22.44 17.45 23.28
CA GLN A 407 -21.57 16.51 23.98
C GLN A 407 -22.34 15.25 24.41
N ALA A 408 -23.56 15.42 24.92
CA ALA A 408 -24.45 14.30 25.23
C ALA A 408 -24.76 13.45 23.99
N GLU A 409 -25.06 14.09 22.85
CA GLU A 409 -25.29 13.44 21.55
C GLU A 409 -24.09 12.59 21.08
N ARG A 410 -22.85 13.00 21.41
CA ARG A 410 -21.67 12.18 21.07
C ARG A 410 -21.52 10.95 21.96
N LEU A 411 -21.95 11.04 23.21
CA LEU A 411 -21.72 10.02 24.23
C LEU A 411 -22.85 8.97 24.24
N GLU A 412 -24.07 9.35 23.89
CA GLU A 412 -25.24 8.46 23.89
C GLU A 412 -25.02 7.21 23.01
N HIS A 413 -24.38 7.36 21.84
CA HIS A 413 -24.14 6.26 20.89
C HIS A 413 -23.11 5.22 21.38
N PHE A 414 -22.33 5.53 22.43
CA PHE A 414 -21.35 4.61 23.03
C PHE A 414 -21.79 4.09 24.40
N THR A 415 -22.99 4.43 24.84
CA THR A 415 -23.48 4.10 26.18
C THR A 415 -24.22 2.76 26.17
N ASP A 416 -23.64 1.77 26.83
CA ASP A 416 -24.28 0.47 27.04
C ASP A 416 -25.17 0.48 28.30
N ARG A 417 -25.92 -0.61 28.51
CA ARG A 417 -26.85 -0.71 29.64
C ARG A 417 -26.16 -0.52 31.00
N GLN A 418 -24.96 -1.09 31.18
CA GLN A 418 -24.20 -0.94 32.43
C GLN A 418 -23.83 0.52 32.68
N LEU A 419 -23.42 1.25 31.64
CA LEU A 419 -23.11 2.66 31.75
C LEU A 419 -24.36 3.51 32.01
N ARG A 420 -25.51 3.17 31.42
CA ARG A 420 -26.80 3.85 31.73
C ARG A 420 -27.24 3.66 33.17
N GLU A 421 -27.15 2.44 33.71
CA GLU A 421 -27.47 2.14 35.11
C GLU A 421 -26.58 2.98 36.04
N LYS A 422 -25.27 3.02 35.76
CA LYS A 422 -24.33 3.83 36.54
C LYS A 422 -24.59 5.34 36.44
N LEU A 423 -24.89 5.86 35.25
CA LEU A 423 -25.26 7.26 35.07
C LEU A 423 -26.51 7.61 35.88
N ASN A 424 -27.51 6.73 35.88
CA ASN A 424 -28.75 6.91 36.63
C ASN A 424 -28.51 6.92 38.16
N GLU A 425 -27.61 6.08 38.67
CA GLU A 425 -27.16 6.11 40.07
C GLU A 425 -26.42 7.42 40.41
N ASP A 426 -25.48 7.82 39.55
CA ASP A 426 -24.68 9.04 39.76
C ASP A 426 -25.54 10.32 39.69
N THR A 427 -26.65 10.30 38.95
CA THR A 427 -27.61 11.42 38.88
C THR A 427 -28.77 11.30 39.87
N ASN A 428 -28.63 10.55 40.98
CA ASN A 428 -29.66 10.42 42.02
C ASN A 428 -31.05 9.97 41.52
N GLU A 429 -31.12 9.14 40.46
CA GLU A 429 -32.38 8.62 39.92
C GLU A 429 -33.40 9.73 39.55
N THR A 430 -32.92 10.87 39.03
CA THR A 430 -33.79 11.97 38.63
C THR A 430 -34.75 11.58 37.52
N ASP A 431 -36.01 11.98 37.64
CA ASP A 431 -37.05 11.75 36.62
C ASP A 431 -37.07 12.79 35.49
N GLN A 432 -36.22 13.83 35.56
CA GLN A 432 -36.20 14.94 34.59
C GLN A 432 -34.78 15.32 34.20
N ASP A 433 -34.62 15.75 32.95
CA ASP A 433 -33.39 16.35 32.44
C ASP A 433 -33.23 17.82 32.90
N PRO A 434 -32.06 18.45 32.71
CA PRO A 434 -31.83 19.85 33.08
C PRO A 434 -32.74 20.87 32.37
N HIS A 435 -33.45 20.45 31.33
CA HIS A 435 -34.39 21.27 30.56
C HIS A 435 -35.86 21.02 30.97
N GLY A 436 -36.11 20.12 31.94
CA GLY A 436 -37.42 19.80 32.49
C GLY A 436 -38.21 18.75 31.70
N SER A 437 -37.58 18.05 30.76
CA SER A 437 -38.22 16.95 30.02
C SER A 437 -38.06 15.62 30.78
N PRO A 438 -39.07 14.73 30.76
CA PRO A 438 -39.08 13.52 31.58
C PRO A 438 -38.06 12.49 31.09
N ILE A 439 -37.29 11.85 31.96
CA ILE A 439 -36.38 10.77 31.56
C ILE A 439 -37.20 9.48 31.35
N PRO A 440 -37.22 8.87 30.14
CA PRO A 440 -37.99 7.67 29.90
C PRO A 440 -37.56 6.53 30.84
N PRO A 441 -38.48 5.71 31.37
CA PRO A 441 -38.14 4.58 32.23
C PRO A 441 -37.36 3.50 31.45
N GLU A 442 -36.46 2.80 32.12
CA GLU A 442 -35.78 1.64 31.54
C GLU A 442 -36.74 0.46 31.50
N GLU A 443 -37.24 0.12 30.31
CA GLU A 443 -38.05 -1.09 30.17
C GLU A 443 -37.17 -2.33 30.37
N LEU A 444 -37.57 -3.18 31.31
CA LEU A 444 -37.05 -4.53 31.52
C LEU A 444 -37.46 -5.41 30.32
N THR A 445 -36.82 -5.22 29.17
CA THR A 445 -36.89 -6.22 28.11
C THR A 445 -36.16 -7.47 28.63
N ASN A 446 -36.91 -8.54 28.88
CA ASN A 446 -36.39 -9.89 29.15
C ASN A 446 -35.55 -10.41 27.99
#